data_AF-A0A5K1E714-F1
#
_entry.id   AF-A0A5K1E714-F1
#
_cell.length_a   1.000
_cell.length_b   1.000
_cell.length_c   1.000
_cell.angle_alpha   90.00
_cell.angle_beta   90.00
_cell.angle_gamma   90.00
#
_symmetry.space_group_name_H-M   'P 1'
#
loop_
_entity.id
_entity.type
_entity.pdbx_description
1 polymer ?
#
loop_
_entity_poly.entity_id
_entity_poly.type
_entity_poly.pdbx_seq_one_letter_code
_entity_poly.pdbx_strand_id
1 'polypeptide(L)'
;FISIDCGLSETHSYINSYDNLTYVSDDGFIDSGVNGRIDPTTSIGKGSNEAYYTVRSFPNYKRNCYQLPATVGTKYILRAAFLYGNYDRLNTIPSFDLYFGADFWDTVNLTSNDQSFRPELVVQAESNYLFVCLVNTGRGIPFISGLKLRPLNPDMYAPANSSLSLALKTVKRVDVGANNYTV
;
A
#
# COMPACT_ATOMS: atom_id res chain seq x y z
N PHE A 1 6.60 -12.41 6.45
CA PHE A 1 6.26 -11.12 5.83
C PHE A 1 5.15 -11.34 4.82
N ILE A 2 4.50 -10.29 4.30
CA ILE A 2 3.45 -10.43 3.26
C ILE A 2 3.45 -9.30 2.23
N SER A 3 3.30 -9.64 0.95
CA SER A 3 2.99 -8.71 -0.15
C SER A 3 1.57 -8.96 -0.61
N ILE A 4 0.78 -7.90 -0.72
CA ILE A 4 -0.63 -7.95 -1.11
C ILE A 4 -0.81 -7.09 -2.36
N ASP A 5 -1.37 -7.70 -3.39
CA ASP A 5 -1.89 -7.02 -4.59
C ASP A 5 -3.39 -6.77 -4.39
N CYS A 6 -3.77 -5.49 -4.34
CA CYS A 6 -5.13 -5.10 -4.01
C CYS A 6 -5.99 -5.08 -5.26
N GLY A 7 -7.09 -5.84 -5.25
CA GLY A 7 -7.96 -5.99 -6.41
C GLY A 7 -7.60 -7.16 -7.34
N LEU A 8 -6.65 -8.01 -6.93
CA LEU A 8 -6.32 -9.24 -7.63
C LEU A 8 -7.45 -10.27 -7.49
N SER A 9 -8.14 -10.61 -8.59
CA SER A 9 -9.32 -11.49 -8.59
C SER A 9 -9.18 -12.83 -9.32
N GLU A 10 -8.22 -12.98 -10.24
CA GLU A 10 -8.11 -14.19 -11.08
C GLU A 10 -7.22 -15.27 -10.48
N THR A 11 -6.23 -14.88 -9.67
CA THR A 11 -5.31 -15.78 -9.00
C THR A 11 -5.23 -15.42 -7.52
N HIS A 12 -5.10 -16.43 -6.66
CA HIS A 12 -4.92 -16.19 -5.23
C HIS A 12 -3.52 -15.64 -4.92
N SER A 13 -2.54 -15.93 -5.77
CA SER A 13 -1.16 -15.47 -5.64
C SER A 13 -0.37 -15.62 -6.93
N TYR A 14 0.71 -14.86 -7.08
CA TYR A 14 1.68 -14.97 -8.16
C TYR A 14 3.09 -14.55 -7.71
N ILE A 15 4.12 -14.91 -8.47
CA ILE A 15 5.47 -14.37 -8.29
C ILE A 15 5.59 -13.12 -9.16
N ASN A 16 5.81 -11.98 -8.53
CA ASN A 16 5.93 -10.69 -9.18
C ASN A 16 7.29 -10.57 -9.87
N SER A 17 7.29 -10.33 -11.18
CA SER A 17 8.52 -10.33 -11.97
C SER A 17 9.44 -9.15 -11.67
N TYR A 18 8.90 -8.08 -11.07
CA TYR A 18 9.67 -6.88 -10.73
C TYR A 18 10.58 -7.09 -9.51
N ASP A 19 10.09 -7.70 -8.43
CA ASP A 19 10.87 -7.91 -7.18
C ASP A 19 11.10 -9.38 -6.81
N ASN A 20 10.61 -10.31 -7.63
CA ASN A 20 10.68 -11.76 -7.43
C ASN A 20 10.05 -12.22 -6.09
N LEU A 21 9.09 -11.46 -5.56
CA LEU A 21 8.35 -11.83 -4.36
C LEU A 21 6.99 -12.42 -4.70
N THR A 22 6.49 -13.31 -3.86
CA THR A 22 5.10 -13.78 -3.93
C THR A 22 4.16 -12.69 -3.45
N TYR A 23 3.21 -12.31 -4.31
CA TYR A 23 2.07 -11.45 -3.96
C TYR A 23 0.83 -12.31 -3.84
N VAL A 24 -0.02 -11.97 -2.89
CA VAL A 24 -1.32 -12.62 -2.67
C VAL A 24 -2.46 -11.62 -2.88
N SER A 25 -3.64 -12.13 -3.18
CA SER A 25 -4.87 -11.32 -3.23
C SER A 25 -5.19 -10.71 -1.87
N ASP A 26 -5.88 -9.57 -1.89
CA ASP A 26 -6.33 -8.89 -0.69
C ASP A 26 -7.62 -9.41 -0.05
N ASP A 27 -8.33 -10.33 -0.70
CA ASP A 27 -9.63 -10.85 -0.22
C ASP A 27 -9.58 -11.41 1.22
N GLY A 28 -8.42 -11.90 1.67
CA GLY A 28 -8.23 -12.41 3.03
C GLY A 28 -7.96 -11.35 4.11
N PHE A 29 -7.89 -10.07 3.75
CA PHE A 29 -7.47 -8.98 4.63
C PHE A 29 -8.48 -7.83 4.70
N ILE A 30 -9.53 -7.85 3.89
CA ILE A 30 -10.54 -6.79 3.81
C ILE A 30 -11.91 -7.39 3.39
N ASP A 31 -12.99 -6.96 4.05
CA ASP A 31 -14.33 -7.53 3.83
C ASP A 31 -15.19 -6.77 2.79
N SER A 32 -14.63 -5.72 2.18
CA SER A 32 -15.39 -4.83 1.30
C SER A 32 -14.53 -4.24 0.20
N GLY A 33 -15.17 -3.49 -0.70
CA GLY A 33 -14.54 -2.81 -1.82
C GLY A 33 -14.89 -3.42 -3.17
N VAL A 34 -14.47 -2.74 -4.22
CA VAL A 34 -14.69 -3.13 -5.61
C VAL A 34 -13.35 -3.16 -6.33
N ASN A 35 -13.07 -4.28 -6.98
CA ASN A 35 -11.85 -4.48 -7.74
C ASN A 35 -11.91 -3.64 -9.03
N GLY A 36 -10.80 -3.00 -9.36
CA GLY A 36 -10.63 -2.19 -10.55
C GLY A 36 -9.31 -2.52 -11.22
N ARG A 37 -9.23 -2.23 -12.51
CA ARG A 37 -8.01 -2.34 -13.30
C ARG A 37 -7.69 -0.98 -13.89
N ILE A 38 -6.43 -0.58 -13.81
CA ILE A 38 -6.00 0.69 -14.40
C ILE A 38 -6.21 0.69 -15.91
N ASP A 39 -6.33 1.88 -16.47
CA ASP A 39 -6.43 2.09 -17.91
C ASP A 39 -5.15 1.55 -18.60
N PRO A 40 -5.27 0.59 -19.53
CA PRO A 40 -4.12 0.02 -20.25
C PRO A 40 -3.30 1.05 -21.04
N THR A 41 -3.87 2.23 -21.30
CA THR A 41 -3.18 3.32 -22.00
C THR A 41 -2.30 4.17 -21.09
N THR A 42 -2.38 3.98 -19.78
CA THR A 42 -1.50 4.67 -18.80
C THR A 42 -0.04 4.38 -19.11
N SER A 43 0.80 5.41 -19.01
CA SER A 43 2.22 5.29 -19.37
C SER A 43 2.98 4.30 -18.47
N ILE A 44 2.46 4.07 -17.26
CA ILE A 44 3.01 3.12 -16.28
C ILE A 44 2.51 1.68 -16.50
N GLY A 45 1.42 1.45 -17.22
CA GLY A 45 0.89 0.11 -17.49
C GLY A 45 1.81 -0.82 -18.29
N LYS A 46 2.93 -0.31 -18.82
CA LYS A 46 3.89 -1.08 -19.63
C LYS A 46 5.22 -1.26 -18.89
N GLY A 47 5.41 -2.43 -18.28
CA GLY A 47 6.70 -2.87 -17.73
C GLY A 47 6.99 -2.39 -16.29
N SER A 48 5.97 -1.92 -15.57
CA SER A 48 6.07 -1.59 -14.15
C SER A 48 5.69 -2.79 -13.27
N ASN A 49 5.89 -2.63 -11.96
CA ASN A 49 5.50 -3.62 -10.96
C ASN A 49 4.01 -3.99 -11.11
N GLU A 50 3.72 -5.29 -11.28
CA GLU A 50 2.39 -5.81 -11.59
C GLU A 50 1.33 -5.44 -10.53
N ALA A 51 1.74 -5.20 -9.29
CA ALA A 51 0.86 -4.79 -8.20
C ALA A 51 0.29 -3.35 -8.36
N TYR A 52 0.61 -2.65 -9.46
CA TYR A 52 -0.04 -1.41 -9.84
C TYR A 52 -1.12 -1.59 -10.91
N TYR A 53 -1.25 -2.78 -11.51
CA TYR A 53 -2.23 -2.99 -12.59
C TYR A 53 -3.66 -3.09 -12.06
N THR A 54 -3.80 -3.50 -10.81
CA THR A 54 -5.07 -3.64 -10.11
C THR A 54 -5.16 -2.69 -8.93
N VAL A 55 -6.39 -2.34 -8.59
CA VAL A 55 -6.72 -1.60 -7.38
C VAL A 55 -7.95 -2.19 -6.71
N ARG A 56 -8.06 -2.02 -5.40
CA ARG A 56 -9.34 -2.11 -4.70
C ARG A 56 -9.82 -0.71 -4.34
N SER A 57 -11.08 -0.42 -4.65
CA SER A 57 -11.74 0.87 -4.39
C SER A 57 -12.85 0.73 -3.37
N PHE A 58 -13.16 1.82 -2.65
CA PHE A 58 -14.10 1.80 -1.52
C PHE A 58 -15.20 2.85 -1.65
N PRO A 59 -16.20 2.64 -2.52
CA PRO A 59 -17.26 3.63 -2.76
C PRO A 59 -18.30 3.72 -1.64
N ASN A 60 -18.48 2.66 -0.86
CA ASN A 60 -19.66 2.49 0.00
C ASN A 60 -19.47 2.98 1.44
N TYR A 61 -18.27 2.81 2.00
CA TYR A 61 -18.01 3.09 3.41
C TYR A 61 -17.02 4.22 3.58
N LYS A 62 -17.26 5.04 4.63
CA LYS A 62 -16.37 6.15 4.97
C LYS A 62 -15.00 5.70 5.45
N ARG A 63 -14.90 4.55 6.13
CA ARG A 63 -13.66 3.99 6.67
C ARG A 63 -13.57 2.52 6.32
N ASN A 64 -12.46 2.12 5.71
CA ASN A 64 -12.24 0.76 5.22
C ASN A 64 -10.87 0.30 5.72
N CYS A 65 -10.83 -0.73 6.56
CA CYS A 65 -9.62 -1.12 7.30
C CYS A 65 -9.16 -2.51 6.90
N TYR A 66 -7.96 -2.60 6.35
CA TYR A 66 -7.27 -3.87 6.16
C TYR A 66 -6.82 -4.40 7.51
N GLN A 67 -7.06 -5.67 7.77
CA GLN A 67 -6.57 -6.39 8.94
C GLN A 67 -5.37 -7.25 8.55
N LEU A 68 -4.18 -6.86 8.96
CA LEU A 68 -2.93 -7.54 8.62
C LEU A 68 -2.43 -8.37 9.81
N PRO A 69 -2.04 -9.64 9.63
CA PRO A 69 -1.49 -10.45 10.71
C PRO A 69 -0.11 -9.94 11.14
N ALA A 70 0.13 -9.91 12.45
CA ALA A 70 1.38 -9.47 13.05
C ALA A 70 1.74 -10.28 14.30
N THR A 71 3.02 -10.22 14.68
CA THR A 71 3.54 -10.83 15.90
C THR A 71 3.79 -9.74 16.93
N VAL A 72 3.16 -9.84 18.10
CA VAL A 72 3.33 -8.90 19.21
C VAL A 72 4.82 -8.69 19.52
N GLY A 73 5.21 -7.44 19.74
CA GLY A 73 6.59 -7.02 20.02
C GLY A 73 7.50 -6.94 18.79
N THR A 74 7.06 -7.43 17.62
CA THR A 74 7.87 -7.36 16.39
C THR A 74 7.74 -5.98 15.75
N LYS A 75 8.87 -5.43 15.30
CA LYS A 75 8.93 -4.18 14.54
C LYS A 75 8.69 -4.47 13.06
N TYR A 76 7.85 -3.67 12.42
CA TYR A 76 7.51 -3.80 11.01
C TYR A 76 7.71 -2.48 10.27
N ILE A 77 8.14 -2.57 9.02
CA ILE A 77 7.87 -1.54 8.02
C ILE A 77 6.63 -1.94 7.21
N LEU A 78 5.65 -1.05 7.24
CA LEU A 78 4.43 -1.09 6.46
C LEU A 78 4.58 -0.13 5.29
N ARG A 79 4.21 -0.58 4.09
CA ARG A 79 4.20 0.24 2.88
C ARG A 79 2.86 0.09 2.19
N ALA A 80 2.16 1.20 1.99
CA ALA A 80 1.01 1.24 1.09
C ALA A 80 1.45 1.74 -0.28
N ALA A 81 0.75 1.34 -1.32
CA ALA A 81 1.04 1.70 -2.70
C ALA A 81 -0.24 2.17 -3.39
N PHE A 82 -0.15 3.32 -4.06
CA PHE A 82 -1.25 3.95 -4.76
C PHE A 82 -0.81 4.36 -6.16
N LEU A 83 -1.56 3.93 -7.16
CA LEU A 83 -1.54 4.45 -8.53
C LEU A 83 -2.98 4.51 -9.03
N TYR A 84 -3.46 5.71 -9.34
CA TYR A 84 -4.86 5.89 -9.77
C TYR A 84 -5.10 5.28 -11.14
N GLY A 85 -4.25 5.58 -12.13
CA GLY A 85 -4.28 4.97 -13.44
C GLY A 85 -5.64 5.04 -14.15
N ASN A 86 -6.51 5.99 -13.77
CA ASN A 86 -7.87 6.12 -14.31
C ASN A 86 -8.69 4.82 -14.27
N TYR A 87 -8.56 4.03 -13.19
CA TYR A 87 -9.22 2.72 -13.07
C TYR A 87 -10.76 2.77 -13.19
N ASP A 88 -11.36 3.88 -12.79
CA ASP A 88 -12.82 4.11 -12.77
C ASP A 88 -13.33 4.88 -14.01
N ARG A 89 -12.42 5.27 -14.93
CA ARG A 89 -12.73 6.04 -16.15
C ARG A 89 -13.30 7.45 -15.89
N LEU A 90 -13.22 7.95 -14.66
CA LEU A 90 -13.71 9.29 -14.30
C LEU A 90 -12.68 10.39 -14.53
N ASN A 91 -11.41 10.02 -14.73
CA ASN A 91 -10.29 10.92 -14.88
C ASN A 91 -10.23 12.01 -13.79
N THR A 92 -10.66 11.64 -12.58
CA THR A 92 -10.79 12.54 -11.43
C THR A 92 -10.07 11.88 -10.27
N ILE A 93 -8.86 12.37 -10.00
CA ILE A 93 -7.97 11.78 -9.01
C ILE A 93 -8.54 12.03 -7.60
N PRO A 94 -8.82 10.98 -6.81
CA PRO A 94 -9.38 11.14 -5.48
C PRO A 94 -8.31 11.54 -4.46
N SER A 95 -8.73 12.22 -3.39
CA SER A 95 -7.92 12.49 -2.21
C SER A 95 -8.62 12.03 -0.94
N PHE A 96 -7.88 11.33 -0.09
CA PHE A 96 -8.39 10.67 1.10
C PHE A 96 -7.28 10.46 2.11
N ASP A 97 -7.65 10.15 3.35
CA ASP A 97 -6.68 9.99 4.43
C ASP A 97 -6.38 8.52 4.69
N LEU A 98 -5.15 8.26 5.13
CA LEU A 98 -4.64 6.98 5.55
C LEU A 98 -4.43 7.00 7.06
N TYR A 99 -4.86 5.95 7.73
CA TYR A 99 -4.72 5.77 9.17
C TYR A 99 -4.09 4.42 9.47
N PHE A 100 -3.30 4.38 10.54
CA PHE A 100 -2.85 3.15 11.17
C PHE A 100 -3.59 2.98 12.49
N GLY A 101 -4.44 1.96 12.59
CA GLY A 101 -5.38 1.88 13.72
C GLY A 101 -6.25 3.13 13.79
N ALA A 102 -6.15 3.89 14.88
CA ALA A 102 -6.82 5.18 15.06
C ALA A 102 -5.95 6.39 14.68
N ASP A 103 -4.64 6.19 14.47
CA ASP A 103 -3.67 7.26 14.28
C ASP A 103 -3.60 7.71 12.82
N PHE A 104 -3.57 9.02 12.61
CA PHE A 104 -3.37 9.59 11.28
C PHE A 104 -1.97 9.23 10.76
N TRP A 105 -1.91 8.69 9.55
CA TRP A 105 -0.65 8.29 8.91
C TRP A 105 -0.26 9.29 7.81
N ASP A 106 -1.10 9.47 6.79
CA ASP A 106 -0.80 10.38 5.68
C ASP A 106 -2.07 10.77 4.92
N THR A 107 -2.00 11.78 4.07
CA THR A 107 -3.07 12.09 3.09
C THR A 107 -2.62 11.64 1.71
N VAL A 108 -3.40 10.75 1.09
CA VAL A 108 -3.20 10.38 -0.31
C VAL A 108 -3.67 11.55 -1.17
N ASN A 109 -2.72 12.17 -1.87
CA ASN A 109 -2.96 13.30 -2.75
C ASN A 109 -2.04 13.19 -3.98
N LEU A 110 -2.57 12.60 -5.04
CA LEU A 110 -1.89 12.42 -6.32
C LEU A 110 -2.18 13.60 -7.26
N THR A 111 -1.20 13.99 -8.08
CA THR A 111 -1.30 15.10 -9.03
C THR A 111 -1.44 14.66 -10.48
N SER A 112 -1.24 13.37 -10.79
CA SER A 112 -1.48 12.80 -12.11
C SER A 112 -1.91 11.33 -12.05
N ASN A 113 -2.55 10.83 -13.10
CA ASN A 113 -3.00 9.43 -13.21
C ASN A 113 -1.84 8.43 -13.14
N ASP A 114 -0.68 8.85 -13.64
CA ASP A 114 0.54 8.07 -13.72
C ASP A 114 1.47 8.36 -12.54
N GLN A 115 1.03 9.05 -11.48
CA GLN A 115 1.85 9.21 -10.30
C GLN A 115 1.65 8.02 -9.36
N SER A 116 2.75 7.36 -8.99
CA SER A 116 2.74 6.43 -7.86
C SER A 116 3.05 7.13 -6.55
N PHE A 117 2.29 6.84 -5.50
CA PHE A 117 2.54 7.31 -4.13
C PHE A 117 2.70 6.12 -3.18
N ARG A 118 3.71 6.18 -2.32
CA ARG A 118 4.17 5.04 -1.51
C ARG A 118 4.52 5.49 -0.08
N PRO A 119 3.54 5.79 0.79
CA PRO A 119 3.83 6.13 2.17
C PRO A 119 4.37 4.91 2.91
N GLU A 120 5.31 5.15 3.83
CA GLU A 120 5.90 4.12 4.69
C GLU A 120 5.61 4.44 6.16
N LEU A 121 5.48 3.40 6.99
CA LEU A 121 5.31 3.52 8.43
C LEU A 121 6.14 2.45 9.12
N VAL A 122 6.87 2.82 10.16
CA VAL A 122 7.53 1.87 11.05
C VAL A 122 6.79 1.82 12.36
N VAL A 123 6.36 0.62 12.74
CA VAL A 123 5.56 0.36 13.95
C VAL A 123 6.09 -0.84 14.69
N GLN A 124 5.90 -0.89 16.00
CA GLN A 124 6.02 -2.11 16.78
C GLN A 124 4.63 -2.65 17.07
N ALA A 125 4.36 -3.91 16.72
CA ALA A 125 3.04 -4.48 16.90
C ALA A 125 2.71 -4.68 18.38
N GLU A 126 1.60 -4.09 18.83
CA GLU A 126 1.07 -4.28 20.18
C GLU A 126 0.03 -5.41 20.26
N SER A 127 -0.45 -5.88 19.10
CA SER A 127 -1.45 -6.94 18.99
C SER A 127 -1.11 -7.92 17.87
N ASN A 128 -1.89 -9.00 17.75
CA ASN A 128 -1.74 -9.98 16.67
C ASN A 128 -2.18 -9.44 15.30
N TYR A 129 -2.73 -8.24 15.25
CA TYR A 129 -3.19 -7.60 14.03
C TYR A 129 -2.77 -6.13 13.97
N LEU A 130 -2.50 -5.68 12.75
CA LEU A 130 -2.28 -4.28 12.40
C LEU A 130 -3.38 -3.83 11.46
N PHE A 131 -3.89 -2.61 11.68
CA PHE A 131 -4.99 -2.08 10.87
C PHE A 131 -4.52 -0.94 10.00
N VAL A 132 -4.78 -1.03 8.70
CA VAL A 132 -4.51 0.04 7.74
C VAL A 132 -5.82 0.52 7.17
N CYS A 133 -6.22 1.73 7.52
CA CYS A 133 -7.54 2.25 7.22
C CYS A 133 -7.48 3.38 6.19
N LEU A 134 -8.27 3.25 5.12
CA LEU A 134 -8.54 4.30 4.15
C LEU A 134 -9.82 5.02 4.53
N VAL A 135 -9.73 6.35 4.69
CA VAL A 135 -10.83 7.19 5.16
C VAL A 135 -11.23 8.21 4.10
N ASN A 136 -12.47 8.10 3.62
CA ASN A 136 -13.04 9.04 2.67
C ASN A 136 -13.24 10.42 3.29
N THR A 137 -12.64 11.45 2.67
CA THR A 137 -12.74 12.86 3.10
C THR A 137 -13.76 13.67 2.29
N GLY A 138 -14.55 13.02 1.44
CA GLY A 138 -15.51 13.64 0.53
C GLY A 138 -14.90 14.12 -0.79
N ARG A 139 -13.63 13.81 -1.05
CA ARG A 139 -12.87 14.27 -2.23
C ARG A 139 -12.57 13.12 -3.21
N GLY A 140 -13.53 12.23 -3.40
CA GLY A 140 -13.44 11.07 -4.29
C GLY A 140 -13.41 9.73 -3.56
N ILE A 141 -13.33 8.63 -4.32
CA ILE A 141 -13.41 7.26 -3.81
C ILE A 141 -12.00 6.81 -3.34
N PRO A 142 -11.81 6.43 -2.07
CA PRO A 142 -10.55 5.85 -1.63
C PRO A 142 -10.23 4.56 -2.37
N PHE A 143 -8.96 4.37 -2.70
CA PHE A 143 -8.48 3.17 -3.40
C PHE A 143 -7.09 2.81 -2.93
N ILE A 144 -6.65 1.58 -3.19
CA ILE A 144 -5.29 1.11 -2.91
C ILE A 144 -4.86 0.09 -3.96
N SER A 145 -3.58 0.13 -4.35
CA SER A 145 -2.99 -0.79 -5.33
C SER A 145 -2.25 -1.95 -4.64
N GLY A 146 -1.58 -1.68 -3.51
CA GLY A 146 -0.85 -2.73 -2.81
C GLY A 146 -0.50 -2.41 -1.36
N LEU A 147 -0.27 -3.47 -0.59
CA LEU A 147 0.20 -3.40 0.80
C LEU A 147 1.38 -4.36 1.01
N LYS A 148 2.43 -3.87 1.67
CA LYS A 148 3.57 -4.70 2.08
C LYS A 148 3.79 -4.55 3.57
N LEU A 149 3.88 -5.68 4.27
CA LEU A 149 4.28 -5.74 5.67
C LEU A 149 5.57 -6.57 5.79
N ARG A 150 6.63 -5.95 6.29
CA ARG A 150 7.97 -6.57 6.40
C ARG A 150 8.47 -6.44 7.84
N PRO A 151 8.83 -7.55 8.53
CA PRO A 151 9.48 -7.46 9.82
C PRO A 151 10.86 -6.80 9.64
N LEU A 152 11.26 -6.02 10.63
CA LEU A 152 12.54 -5.36 10.70
C LEU A 152 13.39 -5.97 11.81
N ASN A 153 14.70 -5.83 11.69
CA ASN A 153 15.58 -6.05 12.84
C ASN A 153 15.19 -5.06 13.97
N PRO A 154 15.07 -5.51 15.23
CA PRO A 154 14.70 -4.65 16.37
C PRO A 154 15.51 -3.34 16.49
N ASP A 155 16.80 -3.40 16.13
CA ASP A 155 17.73 -2.26 16.23
C ASP A 155 17.51 -1.21 15.12
N MET A 156 16.83 -1.58 14.03
CA MET A 156 16.49 -0.64 12.97
C MET A 156 15.40 0.32 13.43
N TYR A 157 15.57 1.61 13.08
CA TYR A 157 14.63 2.66 13.49
C TYR A 157 14.39 2.63 15.01
N ALA A 158 15.46 2.70 15.80
CA ALA A 158 15.42 2.61 17.27
C ALA A 158 14.34 3.48 17.95
N PRO A 159 14.01 4.70 17.47
CA PRO A 159 12.95 5.49 18.10
C PRO A 159 11.54 4.89 17.95
N ALA A 160 11.29 4.04 16.94
CA ALA A 160 10.00 3.37 16.78
C ALA A 160 9.83 2.29 17.86
N ASN A 161 8.78 2.42 18.66
CA ASN A 161 8.43 1.49 19.74
C ASN A 161 6.90 1.36 19.83
N SER A 162 6.41 0.61 20.80
CA SER A 162 4.98 0.31 20.95
C SER A 162 4.12 1.59 21.05
N SER A 163 4.60 2.59 21.78
CA SER A 163 3.91 3.88 21.97
C SER A 163 4.19 4.93 20.89
N LEU A 164 5.19 4.72 20.03
CA LEU A 164 5.63 5.70 19.05
C LEU A 164 5.85 5.04 17.69
N SER A 165 4.89 5.25 16.80
CA SER A 165 5.03 4.93 15.38
C SER A 165 5.81 6.03 14.65
N LEU A 166 6.60 5.65 13.66
CA LEU A 166 7.35 6.59 12.81
C LEU A 166 6.78 6.57 11.39
N ALA A 167 6.06 7.64 11.02
CA ALA A 167 5.68 7.87 9.64
C ALA A 167 6.92 8.28 8.84
N LEU A 168 7.18 7.59 7.73
CA LEU A 168 8.35 7.79 6.88
C LEU A 168 7.91 8.15 5.47
N LYS A 169 8.53 9.21 4.94
CA LYS A 169 8.45 9.55 3.52
C LYS A 169 9.78 9.22 2.86
N THR A 170 9.83 8.15 2.09
CA THR A 170 11.05 7.83 1.34
C THR A 170 11.26 8.88 0.26
N VAL A 171 12.33 9.67 0.39
CA VAL A 171 12.73 10.68 -0.60
C VAL A 171 13.62 10.05 -1.68
N LYS A 172 14.65 9.29 -1.26
CA LYS A 172 15.57 8.60 -2.15
C LYS A 172 16.18 7.40 -1.42
N ARG A 173 16.26 6.26 -2.09
CA ARG A 173 17.17 5.17 -1.74
C ARG A 173 18.20 5.06 -2.87
N VAL A 174 19.47 5.05 -2.52
CA VAL A 174 20.57 4.98 -3.49
C VAL A 174 21.50 3.89 -3.03
N ASP A 175 21.76 2.93 -3.91
CA ASP A 175 22.88 2.03 -3.76
C ASP A 175 24.11 2.68 -4.41
N VAL A 176 25.02 3.19 -3.58
CA VAL A 176 26.20 3.91 -4.07
C VAL A 176 27.30 2.89 -4.35
N GLY A 177 27.65 2.72 -5.63
CA GLY A 177 28.72 1.81 -6.08
C GLY A 177 28.24 0.55 -6.79
N ALA A 178 26.92 0.37 -6.98
CA ALA A 178 26.38 -0.72 -7.79
C ALA A 178 26.52 -0.44 -9.30
N ASN A 179 26.96 -1.45 -10.06
CA ASN A 179 27.11 -1.36 -11.51
C ASN A 179 25.79 -1.49 -12.29
N ASN A 180 24.70 -1.89 -11.63
CA ASN A 180 23.36 -1.99 -12.21
C ASN A 180 22.27 -1.70 -11.16
N TYR A 181 21.25 -0.95 -11.55
CA TYR A 181 20.10 -0.60 -10.71
C TYR A 181 19.26 -1.86 -10.41
N THR A 182 18.99 -2.12 -9.13
CA THR A 182 17.84 -2.93 -8.72
C THR A 182 16.80 -1.97 -8.15
N VAL A 183 15.59 -2.01 -8.70
CA VAL A 183 14.46 -1.14 -8.35
C VAL A 183 13.44 -1.90 -7.51
#